data_AF-A0A2R6RMC0-F1
#
_entry.id   AF-A0A2R6RMC0-F1
#
_cell.length_a   1.000
_cell.length_b   1.000
_cell.length_c   1.000
_cell.angle_alpha   90.00
_cell.angle_beta   90.00
_cell.angle_gamma   90.00
#
_symmetry.space_group_name_H-M   'P 1'
#
loop_
_entity.id
_entity.type
_entity.pdbx_description
1 polymer ?
#
loop_
_entity_poly.entity_id
_entity_poly.type
_entity_poly.pdbx_seq_one_letter_code
_entity_poly.pdbx_strand_id
1 'polypeptide(L)'
;MNVLFRHPLGVTLLSALTCVSVLASPTKRQTLSALTQAQVSSFKPYTYYASAAHCPASETLTWSCGVNCQANPTFEPVASGGDGDSEQFWYVGYDPTLRTVIVGHQGTNTSELLPLLTDGDIVLGNLDSTLFPGISSSIGVHEGFREAQAK
;
A
#
# COMPACT_ATOMS: atom_id res chain seq x y z
N MET A 1 1.91 -66.07 41.42
CA MET A 1 2.52 -64.96 40.67
C MET A 1 1.93 -63.66 41.18
N ASN A 2 2.68 -62.95 42.01
CA ASN A 2 2.26 -61.67 42.58
C ASN A 2 3.48 -60.74 42.49
N VAL A 3 3.45 -59.76 41.58
CA VAL A 3 4.45 -58.69 41.56
C VAL A 3 3.73 -57.37 41.36
N LEU A 4 3.83 -56.56 42.41
CA LEU A 4 3.32 -55.20 42.55
C LEU A 4 3.87 -54.27 41.45
N PHE A 5 3.00 -53.55 40.76
CA PHE A 5 3.38 -52.41 39.94
C PHE A 5 3.53 -51.16 40.82
N ARG A 6 4.78 -50.72 40.94
CA ARG A 6 5.25 -49.55 41.67
C ARG A 6 5.04 -48.32 40.79
N HIS A 7 4.28 -47.33 41.26
CA HIS A 7 4.14 -46.03 40.59
C HIS A 7 5.46 -45.22 40.70
N PRO A 8 5.98 -44.62 39.62
CA PRO A 8 6.90 -43.50 39.76
C PRO A 8 6.11 -42.19 39.84
N LEU A 9 6.50 -41.38 40.83
CA LEU A 9 5.99 -40.04 41.08
C LEU A 9 6.21 -39.13 39.85
N GLY A 10 5.16 -38.40 39.45
CA GLY A 10 5.24 -37.32 38.48
C GLY A 10 6.02 -36.14 39.06
N VAL A 11 7.06 -35.71 38.35
CA VAL A 11 7.75 -34.45 38.60
C VAL A 11 7.14 -33.41 37.67
N THR A 12 6.25 -32.58 38.20
CA THR A 12 5.68 -31.44 37.48
C THR A 12 6.70 -30.31 37.50
N LEU A 13 7.37 -30.05 36.38
CA LEU A 13 8.30 -28.94 36.23
C LEU A 13 7.47 -27.65 36.05
N LEU A 14 7.39 -26.82 37.08
CA LEU A 14 6.72 -25.51 37.01
C LEU A 14 7.68 -24.50 36.38
N SER A 15 7.56 -24.27 35.08
CA SER A 15 8.32 -23.21 34.38
C SER A 15 7.85 -21.84 34.86
N ALA A 16 8.67 -21.16 35.66
CA ALA A 16 8.43 -19.77 36.05
C ALA A 16 8.63 -18.86 34.84
N LEU A 17 7.54 -18.32 34.29
CA LEU A 17 7.57 -17.25 33.29
C LEU A 17 8.04 -15.95 33.97
N THR A 18 9.32 -15.62 33.85
CA THR A 18 9.81 -14.28 34.20
C THR A 18 9.36 -13.30 33.12
N CYS A 19 8.34 -12.50 33.41
CA CYS A 19 7.99 -11.35 32.57
C CYS A 19 9.14 -10.33 32.61
N VAL A 20 9.96 -10.31 31.57
CA VAL A 20 10.91 -9.22 31.33
C VAL A 20 10.11 -8.01 30.85
N SER A 21 9.89 -7.04 31.72
CA SER A 21 9.31 -5.75 31.34
C SER A 21 10.36 -4.94 30.58
N VAL A 22 10.26 -4.91 29.26
CA VAL A 22 11.05 -4.00 28.42
C VAL A 22 10.54 -2.58 28.67
N LEU A 23 11.30 -1.77 29.40
CA LEU A 23 11.07 -0.33 29.48
C LEU A 23 11.50 0.29 28.14
N ALA A 24 10.55 0.43 27.22
CA ALA A 24 10.75 1.22 26.02
C ALA A 24 11.08 2.65 26.43
N SER A 25 12.33 3.07 26.28
CA SER A 25 12.70 4.47 26.45
C SER A 25 12.08 5.27 25.31
N PRO A 26 11.30 6.34 25.57
CA PRO A 26 10.78 7.16 24.49
C PRO A 26 11.94 7.76 23.71
N THR A 27 12.14 7.27 22.48
CA THR A 27 13.07 7.88 21.52
C THR A 27 12.71 9.35 21.35
N LYS A 28 13.71 10.23 21.32
CA LYS A 28 13.53 11.67 21.12
C LYS A 28 12.62 11.88 19.91
N ARG A 29 11.45 12.48 20.11
CA ARG A 29 10.53 12.80 19.02
C ARG A 29 11.30 13.66 18.01
N GLN A 30 11.32 13.23 16.75
CA GLN A 30 11.88 14.03 15.67
C GLN A 30 11.22 15.42 15.69
N THR A 31 12.00 16.47 15.45
CA THR A 31 11.43 17.82 15.30
C THR A 31 10.58 17.83 14.04
N LEU A 32 9.26 17.87 14.21
CA LEU A 32 8.30 17.93 13.11
C LEU A 32 8.11 19.39 12.69
N SER A 33 8.31 19.68 11.42
CA SER A 33 7.94 20.99 10.86
C SER A 33 6.44 20.98 10.54
N ALA A 34 5.67 21.78 11.26
CA ALA A 34 4.25 21.93 10.96
C ALA A 34 4.08 22.62 9.60
N LEU A 35 3.25 22.04 8.74
CA LEU A 35 2.88 22.67 7.47
C LEU A 35 1.86 23.78 7.70
N THR A 36 1.96 24.84 6.92
CA THR A 36 0.92 25.88 6.86
C THR A 36 -0.34 25.35 6.20
N GLN A 37 -1.49 25.99 6.47
CA GLN A 37 -2.75 25.65 5.84
C GLN A 37 -2.66 25.73 4.29
N ALA A 38 -1.92 26.71 3.76
CA ALA A 38 -1.72 26.87 2.32
C ALA A 38 -0.97 25.67 1.69
N GLN A 39 0.06 25.16 2.37
CA GLN A 39 0.78 23.97 1.92
C GLN A 39 -0.14 22.75 1.92
N VAL A 40 -0.92 22.54 2.99
CA VAL A 40 -1.90 21.44 3.04
C VAL A 40 -2.93 21.58 1.92
N SER A 41 -3.47 22.78 1.70
CA SER A 41 -4.46 23.05 0.66
C SER A 41 -3.93 22.82 -0.75
N SER A 42 -2.62 23.01 -1.00
CA SER A 42 -2.02 22.73 -2.32
C SER A 42 -2.05 21.25 -2.72
N PHE A 43 -2.18 20.33 -1.76
CA PHE A 43 -2.32 18.90 -2.04
C PHE A 43 -3.74 18.47 -2.40
N LYS A 44 -4.74 19.32 -2.14
CA LYS A 44 -6.16 18.97 -2.28
C LYS A 44 -6.53 18.46 -3.68
N PRO A 45 -6.10 19.08 -4.80
CA PRO A 45 -6.39 18.54 -6.14
C PRO A 45 -5.89 17.09 -6.32
N TYR A 46 -4.67 16.82 -5.85
CA TYR A 46 -4.05 15.48 -5.92
C TYR A 46 -4.77 14.45 -5.04
N THR A 47 -5.36 14.86 -3.92
CA THR A 47 -6.18 13.95 -3.10
C THR A 47 -7.47 13.54 -3.81
N TYR A 48 -8.09 14.42 -4.59
CA TYR A 48 -9.23 14.06 -5.43
C TYR A 48 -8.84 13.19 -6.61
N TYR A 49 -7.67 13.42 -7.22
CA TYR A 49 -7.13 12.52 -8.23
C TYR A 49 -6.91 11.10 -7.68
N ALA A 50 -6.29 10.98 -6.50
CA ALA A 50 -6.13 9.68 -5.83
C ALA A 50 -7.49 9.02 -5.54
N SER A 51 -8.47 9.79 -5.05
CA SER A 51 -9.83 9.29 -4.80
C SER A 51 -10.54 8.84 -6.08
N ALA A 52 -10.39 9.59 -7.19
CA ALA A 52 -10.95 9.25 -8.50
C ALA A 52 -10.38 7.94 -9.05
N ALA A 53 -9.17 7.53 -8.66
CA ALA A 53 -8.58 6.28 -9.11
C ALA A 53 -9.32 5.04 -8.60
N HIS A 54 -10.22 5.17 -7.62
CA HIS A 54 -11.10 4.08 -7.19
C HIS A 54 -12.39 3.98 -8.01
N CYS A 55 -12.64 4.89 -8.94
CA CYS A 55 -13.82 4.87 -9.80
C CYS A 55 -13.61 3.94 -11.00
N PRO A 56 -14.67 3.35 -11.57
CA PRO A 56 -14.55 2.48 -12.74
C PRO A 56 -13.86 3.19 -13.91
N ALA A 57 -13.03 2.45 -14.66
CA ALA A 57 -12.28 2.96 -15.80
C ALA A 57 -13.15 3.69 -16.84
N SER A 58 -14.39 3.22 -17.05
CA SER A 58 -15.35 3.85 -17.96
C SER A 58 -15.75 5.26 -17.52
N GLU A 59 -15.79 5.53 -16.21
CA GLU A 59 -16.16 6.83 -15.66
C GLU A 59 -14.97 7.79 -15.57
N THR A 60 -13.77 7.28 -15.29
CA THR A 60 -12.53 8.10 -15.28
C THR A 60 -12.11 8.48 -16.69
N LEU A 61 -12.36 7.64 -17.71
CA LEU A 61 -12.12 8.00 -19.10
C LEU A 61 -13.00 9.17 -19.58
N THR A 62 -14.25 9.23 -19.13
CA THR A 62 -15.19 10.33 -19.44
C THR A 62 -15.21 11.42 -18.37
N TRP A 63 -14.38 11.30 -17.35
CA TRP A 63 -14.29 12.18 -16.18
C TRP A 63 -15.64 12.50 -15.50
N SER A 64 -16.46 11.47 -15.28
CA SER A 64 -17.86 11.58 -14.84
C SER A 64 -18.15 10.97 -13.47
N CYS A 65 -17.12 10.69 -12.67
CA CYS A 65 -17.19 9.93 -11.42
C CYS A 65 -17.67 10.71 -10.18
N GLY A 66 -18.66 11.60 -10.36
CA GLY A 66 -19.24 12.39 -9.28
C GLY A 66 -18.25 13.36 -8.62
N VAL A 67 -18.29 13.45 -7.29
CA VAL A 67 -17.59 14.49 -6.51
C VAL A 67 -16.08 14.51 -6.73
N ASN A 68 -15.46 13.34 -6.99
CA ASN A 68 -14.03 13.23 -7.22
C ASN A 68 -13.63 13.91 -8.53
N CYS A 69 -14.33 13.60 -9.62
CA CYS A 69 -14.07 14.18 -10.94
C CYS A 69 -14.49 15.67 -10.98
N GLN A 70 -15.62 16.02 -10.35
CA GLN A 70 -16.11 17.40 -10.27
C GLN A 70 -15.17 18.34 -9.50
N ALA A 71 -14.31 17.81 -8.63
CA ALA A 71 -13.34 18.61 -7.90
C ALA A 71 -12.16 19.10 -8.77
N ASN A 72 -11.89 18.42 -9.89
CA ASN A 72 -10.86 18.80 -10.86
C ASN A 72 -11.48 18.82 -12.28
N PRO A 73 -12.43 19.74 -12.57
CA PRO A 73 -13.28 19.66 -13.76
C PRO A 73 -12.54 19.95 -15.08
N THR A 74 -11.31 20.47 -15.02
CA THR A 74 -10.49 20.77 -16.20
C THR A 74 -9.62 19.59 -16.63
N PHE A 75 -9.61 18.50 -15.88
CA PHE A 75 -8.82 17.33 -16.26
C PHE A 75 -9.29 16.74 -17.58
N GLU A 76 -8.33 16.42 -18.44
CA GLU A 76 -8.55 15.82 -19.75
C GLU A 76 -7.96 14.41 -19.75
N PRO A 77 -8.77 13.37 -19.47
CA PRO A 77 -8.33 11.99 -19.56
C PRO A 77 -7.89 11.64 -20.98
N VAL A 78 -6.79 10.91 -21.10
CA VAL A 78 -6.26 10.38 -22.37
C VAL A 78 -6.47 8.87 -22.43
N ALA A 79 -6.31 8.16 -21.31
CA ALA A 79 -6.57 6.74 -21.21
C ALA A 79 -6.98 6.35 -19.77
N SER A 80 -7.71 5.25 -19.65
CA SER A 80 -8.06 4.62 -18.38
C SER A 80 -8.25 3.12 -18.57
N GLY A 81 -7.93 2.33 -17.55
CA GLY A 81 -7.97 0.87 -17.60
C GLY A 81 -8.06 0.25 -16.22
N GLY A 82 -7.83 -1.07 -16.16
CA GLY A 82 -8.04 -1.91 -14.99
C GLY A 82 -9.48 -2.35 -14.78
N ASP A 83 -9.65 -3.35 -13.93
CA ASP A 83 -10.94 -3.93 -13.51
C ASP A 83 -11.20 -3.75 -12.00
N GLY A 84 -10.20 -3.24 -11.26
CA GLY A 84 -10.24 -3.03 -9.83
C GLY A 84 -10.04 -4.28 -8.99
N ASP A 85 -9.68 -5.40 -9.64
CA ASP A 85 -9.43 -6.70 -9.04
C ASP A 85 -8.07 -7.23 -9.50
N SER A 86 -8.02 -7.89 -10.67
CA SER A 86 -6.81 -8.49 -11.23
C SER A 86 -5.80 -7.45 -11.73
N GLU A 87 -6.31 -6.30 -12.16
CA GLU A 87 -5.58 -5.09 -12.51
C GLU A 87 -6.27 -3.90 -11.86
N GLN A 88 -5.53 -3.20 -10.98
CA GLN A 88 -6.03 -2.04 -10.28
C GLN A 88 -6.45 -0.94 -11.27
N PHE A 89 -7.56 -0.25 -11.01
CA PHE A 89 -7.97 0.85 -11.89
C PHE A 89 -6.86 1.88 -12.04
N TRP A 90 -6.70 2.40 -13.24
CA TRP A 90 -5.74 3.47 -13.50
C TRP A 90 -6.26 4.42 -14.56
N TYR A 91 -5.72 5.63 -14.58
CA TYR A 91 -5.94 6.59 -15.65
C TYR A 91 -4.74 7.52 -15.81
N VAL A 92 -4.65 8.10 -17.00
CA VAL A 92 -3.68 9.13 -17.36
C VAL A 92 -4.37 10.25 -18.12
N GLY A 93 -3.95 11.49 -17.88
CA GLY A 93 -4.48 12.66 -18.57
C GLY A 93 -3.70 13.92 -18.23
N TYR A 94 -4.13 15.04 -18.79
CA TYR A 94 -3.51 16.35 -18.55
C TYR A 94 -4.48 17.27 -17.80
N ASP A 95 -3.97 17.95 -16.76
CA ASP A 95 -4.68 19.04 -16.11
C ASP A 95 -4.09 20.39 -16.57
N PRO A 96 -4.80 21.20 -17.36
CA PRO A 96 -4.33 22.50 -17.83
C PRO A 96 -4.27 23.55 -16.71
N THR A 97 -5.05 23.38 -15.62
CA THR A 97 -5.01 24.27 -14.45
C THR A 97 -3.73 24.05 -13.65
N LEU A 98 -3.36 22.79 -13.42
CA LEU A 98 -2.12 22.44 -12.72
C LEU A 98 -0.89 22.44 -13.64
N ARG A 99 -1.11 22.36 -14.95
CA ARG A 99 -0.08 22.19 -16.00
C ARG A 99 0.74 20.93 -15.80
N THR A 100 0.04 19.83 -15.49
CA THR A 100 0.67 18.57 -15.06
C THR A 100 -0.01 17.39 -15.74
N VAL A 101 0.80 16.40 -16.15
CA VAL A 101 0.29 15.07 -16.50
C VAL A 101 0.00 14.32 -15.20
N ILE A 102 -1.24 13.89 -15.02
CA ILE A 102 -1.66 13.13 -13.85
C ILE A 102 -1.75 11.66 -14.24
N VAL A 103 -1.13 10.81 -13.44
CA VAL A 103 -1.29 9.37 -13.48
C VAL A 103 -1.87 8.95 -12.14
N GLY A 104 -3.07 8.37 -12.16
CA GLY A 104 -3.74 7.83 -10.98
C GLY A 104 -3.74 6.32 -11.04
N HIS A 105 -3.38 5.68 -9.92
CA HIS A 105 -3.52 4.24 -9.73
C HIS A 105 -4.37 3.99 -8.49
N GLN A 106 -5.32 3.06 -8.59
CA GLN A 106 -6.12 2.61 -7.47
C GLN A 106 -5.20 1.99 -6.41
N GLY A 107 -5.38 2.42 -5.17
CA GLY A 107 -4.74 1.77 -4.04
C GLY A 107 -5.44 0.46 -3.67
N THR A 108 -4.71 -0.43 -3.00
CA THR A 108 -5.25 -1.68 -2.42
C THR A 108 -6.61 -1.46 -1.75
N ASN A 109 -7.63 -2.19 -2.20
CA ASN A 109 -8.86 -2.35 -1.43
C ASN A 109 -8.57 -3.28 -0.23
N THR A 110 -8.48 -2.71 0.97
CA THR A 110 -8.16 -3.46 2.20
C THR A 110 -9.24 -4.46 2.64
N SER A 111 -10.38 -4.50 1.94
CA SER A 111 -11.44 -5.50 2.17
C SER A 111 -11.23 -6.78 1.36
N GLU A 112 -10.33 -6.76 0.37
CA GLU A 112 -9.97 -7.93 -0.43
C GLU A 112 -8.80 -8.67 0.23
N LEU A 113 -8.95 -9.99 0.40
CA LEU A 113 -8.01 -10.84 1.15
C LEU A 113 -6.67 -11.05 0.41
N LEU A 114 -6.68 -10.92 -0.91
CA LEU A 114 -5.52 -11.12 -1.79
C LEU A 114 -4.47 -10.01 -1.66
N PRO A 115 -4.83 -8.71 -1.67
CA PRO A 115 -3.87 -7.66 -1.39
C PRO A 115 -3.17 -7.79 -0.03
N LEU A 116 -3.82 -8.39 0.98
CA LEU A 116 -3.24 -8.63 2.30
C LEU A 116 -2.21 -9.78 2.30
N LEU A 117 -2.42 -10.81 1.47
CA LEU A 117 -1.47 -11.90 1.27
C LEU A 117 -0.26 -11.43 0.45
N THR A 118 -0.48 -10.57 -0.55
CA THR A 118 0.60 -9.85 -1.24
C THR A 118 1.42 -9.01 -0.27
N ASP A 119 0.78 -8.25 0.64
CA ASP A 119 1.46 -7.49 1.71
C ASP A 119 2.15 -8.38 2.77
N GLY A 120 1.72 -9.64 2.89
CA GLY A 120 2.26 -10.64 3.82
C GLY A 120 3.55 -11.28 3.35
N ASP A 121 3.77 -11.35 2.04
CA ASP A 121 5.04 -11.75 1.44
C ASP A 121 5.93 -10.51 1.21
N ILE A 122 6.62 -10.11 2.28
CA ILE A 122 7.68 -9.07 2.30
C ILE A 122 8.94 -9.53 1.54
N VAL A 123 8.76 -10.32 0.48
CA VAL A 123 9.85 -10.80 -0.37
C VAL A 123 10.32 -9.64 -1.22
N LEU A 124 11.63 -9.38 -1.16
CA LEU A 124 12.26 -8.39 -2.01
C LEU A 124 12.63 -9.05 -3.34
N GLY A 125 12.10 -8.49 -4.42
CA GLY A 125 12.47 -8.83 -5.78
C GLY A 125 13.29 -7.71 -6.42
N ASN A 126 14.17 -8.08 -7.35
CA ASN A 126 14.87 -7.11 -8.18
C ASN A 126 13.91 -6.51 -9.23
N LEU A 127 14.14 -5.26 -9.59
CA LEU A 127 13.41 -4.58 -10.66
C LEU A 127 13.81 -5.10 -12.04
N ASP A 128 12.87 -5.15 -12.97
CA ASP A 128 13.12 -5.52 -14.37
C ASP A 128 13.98 -4.45 -15.06
N SER A 129 15.14 -4.83 -15.61
CA SER A 129 16.08 -3.88 -16.23
C SER A 129 15.57 -3.27 -17.54
N THR A 130 14.55 -3.86 -18.16
CA THR A 130 13.86 -3.33 -19.35
C THR A 130 12.94 -2.16 -18.97
N LEU A 131 12.25 -2.27 -17.82
CA LEU A 131 11.38 -1.21 -17.29
C LEU A 131 12.19 -0.14 -16.53
N PHE A 132 13.25 -0.54 -15.83
CA PHE A 132 14.09 0.33 -14.99
C PHE A 132 15.56 0.25 -15.42
N PRO A 133 15.91 0.79 -16.60
CA PRO A 133 17.27 0.70 -17.12
C PRO A 133 18.28 1.43 -16.21
N GLY A 134 19.40 0.77 -15.95
CA GLY A 134 20.52 1.36 -15.19
C GLY A 134 20.39 1.24 -13.67
N ILE A 135 19.35 0.60 -13.15
CA ILE A 135 19.21 0.38 -11.70
C ILE A 135 20.14 -0.74 -11.22
N SER A 136 20.73 -0.58 -10.03
CA SER A 136 21.59 -1.61 -9.44
C SER A 136 20.79 -2.85 -9.09
N SER A 137 21.32 -4.03 -9.40
CA SER A 137 20.75 -5.32 -8.98
C SER A 137 20.80 -5.56 -7.47
N SER A 138 21.48 -4.69 -6.71
CA SER A 138 21.44 -4.69 -5.25
C SER A 138 20.19 -4.03 -4.67
N ILE A 139 19.36 -3.40 -5.50
CA ILE A 139 18.10 -2.76 -5.06
C ILE A 139 16.98 -3.78 -5.17
N GLY A 140 16.41 -4.13 -4.02
CA GLY A 140 15.21 -4.94 -3.90
C GLY A 140 14.00 -4.07 -3.58
N VAL A 141 12.87 -4.36 -4.21
CA VAL A 141 11.55 -3.77 -3.92
C VAL A 141 10.58 -4.87 -3.53
N HIS A 142 9.49 -4.51 -2.87
CA HIS A 142 8.42 -5.46 -2.56
C HIS A 142 7.89 -6.10 -3.85
N GLU A 143 7.97 -7.43 -3.92
CA GLU A 143 7.66 -8.20 -5.13
C GLU A 143 6.25 -7.92 -5.66
N GLY A 144 5.25 -7.88 -4.77
CA GLY A 144 3.88 -7.57 -5.15
C GLY A 144 3.68 -6.18 -5.77
N PHE A 145 4.39 -5.15 -5.30
CA PHE A 145 4.27 -3.81 -5.88
C PHE A 145 5.01 -3.70 -7.21
N ARG A 146 6.14 -4.41 -7.35
CA ARG A 146 6.84 -4.53 -8.64
C ARG A 146 5.95 -5.17 -9.68
N GLU A 147 5.31 -6.29 -9.35
CA GLU A 147 4.45 -7.02 -10.27
C GLU A 147 3.21 -6.23 -10.65
N ALA A 148 2.60 -5.52 -9.70
CA ALA A 148 1.48 -4.63 -9.98
C ALA A 148 1.88 -3.48 -10.91
N GLN A 149 3.08 -2.91 -10.77
CA GLN A 149 3.57 -1.84 -11.63
C GLN A 149 3.87 -2.32 -13.07
N ALA A 150 4.26 -3.58 -13.24
CA ALA A 150 4.64 -4.13 -14.54
C ALA A 150 3.44 -4.51 -15.44
N LYS A 151 2.22 -4.38 -14.94
CA LYS A 151 0.97 -4.54 -15.69
C LYS A 151 0.59 -3.22 -16.35
#